data_AF-A0AAF0TJC2-F1
#
_entry.id   AF-A0AAF0TJC2-F1
#
_cell.length_a   1.000
_cell.length_b   1.000
_cell.length_c   1.000
_cell.angle_alpha   90.00
_cell.angle_beta   90.00
_cell.angle_gamma   90.00
#
_symmetry.space_group_name_H-M   'P 1'
#
loop_
_entity.id
_entity.type
_entity.pdbx_description
1 polymer ?
#
loop_
_entity_poly.entity_id
_entity_poly.type
_entity_poly.pdbx_seq_one_letter_code
_entity_poly.pdbx_strand_id
1 'polypeptide(L)' 'MLLETGGTIGQADSSWFKIVKSSHFGYNLLYCPVTTPIICPFCSDDRFCSKVGVVHQNGKRRLALVKDNPLDVSFKQV' A
#
# COMPACT_ATOMS: atom_id res chain seq x y z
N MET A 1 4.17 -8.33 -6.43
CA MET A 1 3.44 -9.05 -5.35
C MET A 1 1.98 -8.64 -5.42
N LEU A 2 1.05 -9.59 -5.40
CA LEU A 2 -0.40 -9.31 -5.42
C LEU A 2 -0.89 -8.94 -4.02
N LEU A 3 -1.96 -8.14 -3.94
CA LEU A 3 -2.69 -7.94 -2.69
C LEU A 3 -3.75 -9.02 -2.55
N GLU A 4 -3.77 -9.66 -1.38
CA GLU A 4 -4.63 -10.78 -1.06
C GLU A 4 -5.35 -10.54 0.28
N THR A 5 -6.29 -11.44 0.58
CA THR A 5 -7.05 -11.46 1.85
C THR A 5 -6.60 -12.66 2.70
N GLY A 6 -7.04 -12.71 3.96
CA GLY A 6 -6.73 -13.81 4.88
C GLY A 6 -5.61 -13.51 5.88
N GLY A 7 -5.13 -12.26 5.91
CA GLY A 7 -4.22 -11.79 6.95
C GLY A 7 -4.90 -11.58 8.30
N THR A 8 -4.08 -11.25 9.31
CA THR A 8 -4.50 -10.95 10.68
C THR A 8 -4.77 -9.45 10.87
N ILE A 9 -5.41 -9.08 11.98
CA ILE A 9 -5.67 -7.68 12.37
C ILE A 9 -4.99 -7.41 13.72
N GLY A 10 -4.15 -6.37 13.77
CA GLY A 10 -3.54 -5.89 15.02
C GLY A 10 -2.45 -6.80 15.60
N GLN A 11 -1.97 -7.78 14.84
CA GLN A 11 -0.90 -8.69 15.23
C GLN A 11 0.43 -8.29 14.57
N ALA A 12 1.53 -8.85 15.06
CA ALA A 12 2.87 -8.58 14.53
C ALA A 12 3.04 -9.03 13.08
N ASP A 13 2.27 -10.04 12.65
CA ASP A 13 2.24 -10.57 11.28
C ASP A 13 1.16 -9.91 10.38
N SER A 14 0.41 -8.93 10.92
CA SER A 14 -0.59 -8.21 10.14
C SER A 14 0.04 -7.39 9.02
N SER A 15 -0.67 -7.27 7.90
CA SER A 15 -0.26 -6.43 6.78
C SER A 15 -0.79 -5.01 6.95
N TRP A 16 0.11 -4.04 7.09
CA TRP A 16 -0.24 -2.65 7.37
C TRP A 16 -0.23 -1.80 6.10
N PHE A 17 -1.24 -0.94 6.00
CA PHE A 17 -1.41 -0.02 4.87
C PHE A 17 -1.60 1.41 5.35
N LYS A 18 -1.13 2.37 4.54
CA LYS A 18 -1.34 3.81 4.75
C LYS A 18 -2.18 4.40 3.61
N ILE A 19 -2.98 5.40 3.93
CA ILE A 19 -3.66 6.26 2.97
C ILE A 19 -2.84 7.54 2.88
N VAL A 20 -2.34 7.86 1.69
CA VAL A 20 -1.52 9.05 1.45
C VAL A 20 -2.14 9.91 0.35
N LYS A 21 -1.92 11.22 0.39
CA LYS A 21 -2.42 12.14 -0.65
C LYS A 21 -1.77 11.80 -2.00
N SER A 22 -2.58 11.65 -3.04
CA SER A 22 -2.07 11.47 -4.41
C SER A 22 -1.47 12.78 -4.95
N SER A 23 -0.51 12.67 -5.86
CA SER A 23 0.01 13.81 -6.62
C SER A 23 -1.00 14.36 -7.64
N HIS A 24 -2.01 13.57 -8.01
CA HIS A 24 -3.03 13.96 -8.99
C HIS A 24 -4.36 14.29 -8.30
N PHE A 25 -5.15 13.27 -7.96
CA PHE A 25 -6.46 13.44 -7.36
C PHE A 25 -6.77 12.30 -6.38
N GLY A 26 -7.37 12.64 -5.24
CA GLY A 26 -7.71 11.67 -4.20
C GLY A 26 -6.48 11.18 -3.44
N TYR A 27 -6.40 9.87 -3.25
CA TYR A 27 -5.41 9.22 -2.39
C TYR A 27 -4.76 8.04 -3.08
N ASN A 28 -3.60 7.62 -2.57
CA ASN A 28 -2.99 6.34 -2.89
C ASN A 28 -2.90 5.48 -1.63
N LEU A 29 -2.76 4.16 -1.85
CA LEU A 29 -2.47 3.21 -0.79
C LEU A 29 -1.00 2.81 -0.83
N LEU A 30 -0.37 2.75 0.33
CA LEU A 30 0.97 2.19 0.51
C LEU A 30 0.91 0.96 1.40
N TYR A 31 1.68 -0.07 1.09
CA TYR A 31 1.93 -1.21 1.98
C TYR A 31 3.24 -0.97 2.74
N CYS A 32 3.21 -1.10 4.07
CA CYS A 32 4.35 -0.81 4.95
C CYS A 32 4.64 -2.00 5.87
N PRO A 33 5.65 -2.83 5.58
CA PRO A 33 6.01 -3.95 6.45
C PRO A 33 6.62 -3.44 7.78
N VAL A 34 6.20 -4.03 8.90
CA VAL A 34 6.64 -3.63 10.26
C VAL A 34 8.05 -4.14 10.58
N THR A 35 8.54 -5.12 9.83
CA THR A 35 9.82 -5.81 10.08
C THR A 35 11.07 -5.06 9.64
N THR A 36 10.95 -3.88 9.01
CA THR A 36 12.11 -3.05 8.71
C THR A 36 12.53 -2.25 9.95
N PRO A 37 13.77 -2.40 10.45
CA PRO A 37 14.18 -1.78 11.71
C PRO A 37 14.12 -0.26 11.59
N ILE A 38 13.18 0.32 12.33
CA ILE A 38 13.11 1.75 12.59
C ILE A 38 14.25 2.09 13.55
N ILE A 39 15.44 2.33 13.01
CA ILE A 39 16.45 3.15 13.68
C ILE A 39 16.84 4.24 12.70
N CYS A 40 15.94 5.21 12.54
CA CYS A 40 16.27 6.44 11.86
C CYS A 40 15.30 7.53 12.31
N PRO A 41 15.66 8.35 13.30
CA PRO A 41 14.81 9.41 13.83
C PRO A 41 14.46 10.50 12.81
N PHE A 42 15.11 10.49 11.64
CA PHE A 42 14.88 11.43 10.52
C PHE A 42 14.43 10.73 9.23
N CYS A 43 14.04 9.45 9.30
CA CYS A 43 13.50 8.75 8.15
C CYS A 43 12.01 9.02 8.04
N SER A 44 11.60 9.61 6.92
CA SER A 44 10.21 9.57 6.49
C SER A 44 9.72 8.12 6.53
N ASP A 45 8.64 7.87 7.26
CA ASP A 45 8.07 6.54 7.50
C ASP A 45 7.65 5.80 6.21
N ASP A 46 7.83 6.42 5.04
CA ASP A 46 7.43 5.90 3.73
C ASP A 46 8.59 5.30 2.94
N ARG A 47 9.85 5.40 3.41
CA ARG A 47 11.02 4.87 2.65
C ARG A 47 10.97 3.37 2.39
N PHE A 48 10.34 2.61 3.28
CA PHE A 48 10.20 1.16 3.16
C PHE A 48 8.82 0.73 2.68
N CYS A 49 7.94 1.70 2.43
CA CYS A 49 6.60 1.42 1.96
C CYS A 49 6.57 1.26 0.44
N SER A 50 5.79 0.29 -0.03
CA SER A 50 5.58 0.04 -1.45
C SER A 50 4.24 0.62 -1.90
N LYS A 51 4.21 1.21 -3.09
CA LYS A 51 2.98 1.75 -3.68
C LYS A 51 2.05 0.63 -4.11
N VAL A 52 0.74 0.82 -3.91
CA VAL A 52 -0.29 -0.08 -4.44
C VAL A 52 -0.78 0.45 -5.78
N GLY A 53 -0.70 -0.39 -6.81
CA GLY A 53 -1.16 -0.11 -8.16
C GLY A 53 -1.96 -1.28 -8.73
N VAL A 54 -2.02 -1.36 -10.07
CA VAL A 54 -2.81 -2.37 -10.77
C VAL A 54 -1.95 -3.16 -11.75
N VAL A 55 -2.15 -4.47 -11.77
CA VAL A 55 -1.65 -5.36 -12.83
C VAL A 55 -2.81 -6.08 -13.52
N HIS A 56 -2.61 -6.48 -14.77
CA HIS A 56 -3.58 -7.26 -15.52
C HIS A 56 -3.23 -8.75 -15.42
N GLN A 57 -4.13 -9.54 -14.83
CA GLN A 57 -3.98 -10.98 -14.69
C GLN A 57 -5.28 -11.65 -15.13
N ASN A 58 -5.20 -12.56 -16.10
CA ASN A 58 -6.35 -13.30 -16.65
C ASN A 58 -7.50 -12.38 -17.08
N GLY A 59 -7.18 -11.27 -17.77
CA GLY A 59 -8.15 -10.28 -18.23
C GLY A 59 -8.78 -9.41 -17.13
N LYS A 60 -8.30 -9.52 -15.88
CA LYS A 60 -8.81 -8.76 -14.73
C LYS A 60 -7.75 -7.83 -14.16
N ARG A 61 -8.19 -6.67 -13.66
CA ARG A 61 -7.37 -5.75 -12.89
C ARG A 61 -7.22 -6.28 -11.47
N ARG A 62 -5.98 -6.54 -11.04
CA ARG A 62 -5.64 -6.98 -9.68
C ARG A 62 -4.79 -5.91 -9.00
N LEU A 63 -5.03 -5.68 -7.71
CA LEU A 63 -4.17 -4.82 -6.91
C LEU A 63 -2.83 -5.52 -6.66
N ALA A 64 -1.74 -4.76 -6.77
CA ALA A 64 -0.38 -5.27 -6.59
C ALA A 64 0.55 -4.18 -6.10
N LEU A 65 1.68 -4.58 -5.51
CA LEU A 65 2.79 -3.68 -5.24
C LEU A 65 3.47 -3.30 -6.56
N VAL A 66 3.62 -1.99 -6.79
CA VAL A 66 4.22 -1.41 -7.99
C VAL A 66 5.35 -0.45 -7.63
N LYS A 67 6.32 -0.28 -8.53
CA LYS A 67 7.40 0.70 -8.37
C LYS A 67 6.91 2.12 -8.69
N ASP A 68 6.18 2.23 -9.80
CA ASP A 68 5.69 3.48 -10.39
C ASP A 68 4.19 3.38 -10.66
N ASN A 69 3.53 4.55 -10.81
CA ASN A 69 2.10 4.68 -11.13
C ASN A 69 1.16 4.01 -10.08
N PRO A 70 1.06 4.58 -8.86
CA PRO A 70 0.07 4.13 -7.88
C PRO A 70 -1.36 4.31 -8.41
N LEU A 71 -2.30 3.53 -7.88
CA LEU A 71 -3.72 3.71 -8.19
C LEU A 71 -4.29 4.87 -7.37
N ASP A 72 -4.87 5.85 -8.07
CA ASP A 72 -5.65 6.92 -7.44
C ASP A 72 -7.03 6.40 -7.01
N VAL A 73 -7.39 6.64 -5.75
CA VAL A 73 -8.64 6.20 -5.14
C VAL A 73 -9.36 7.34 -4.41
N SER A 74 -10.68 7.22 -4.34
CA SER A 74 -11.56 8.06 -3.53
C SER A 74 -12.42 7.19 -2.61
N PHE A 75 -12.70 7.66 -1.39
CA PHE A 75 -13.52 6.94 -0.43
C PHE A 75 -14.94 7.53 -0.42
N LYS A 76 -15.94 6.68 -0.67
CA LYS A 76 -17.36 7.02 -0.62
C LYS A 76 -17.99 6.32 0.57
N GLN A 77 -18.72 7.06 1.41
CA GLN A 77 -19.53 6.49 2.49
C GLN A 77 -20.61 5.57 1.89
N VAL A 78 -20.74 4.37 2.45
CA VAL A 78 -21.70 3.34 2.03
C VAL A 78 -22.97 3.47 2.85
#